data_AF-Q73JR1-F1
#
_entry.id   AF-Q73JR1-F1
#
_cell.length_a   1.000
_cell.length_b   1.000
_cell.length_c   1.000
_cell.angle_alpha   90.00
_cell.angle_beta   90.00
_cell.angle_gamma   90.00
#
_symmetry.space_group_name_H-M   'P 1'
#
loop_
_entity.id
_entity.type
_entity.pdbx_description
1 polymer ?
#
loop_
_entity_poly.entity_id
_entity_poly.type
_entity_poly.pdbx_seq_one_letter_code
_entity_poly.pdbx_strand_id
1 'polypeptide(L)' 'MAYVTIDDSEHLEKALKRFKRQVEKEGIIREWKKKEFYEKPSTVLNRKNKALRRKLMKKTRRSRDSKSY' A
#
# COMPACT_ATOMS: atom_id res chain seq x y z
N MET A 1 9.66 -3.27 -10.46
CA MET A 1 10.61 -4.37 -10.13
C MET A 1 11.42 -3.94 -8.91
N ALA A 2 11.65 -4.81 -7.94
CA ALA A 2 12.37 -4.45 -6.71
C ALA A 2 13.81 -4.98 -6.77
N TYR A 3 14.79 -4.08 -6.69
CA TYR A 3 16.21 -4.41 -6.53
C TYR A 3 16.82 -3.50 -5.45
N VAL A 4 17.81 -4.02 -4.72
CA VAL A 4 18.57 -3.27 -3.72
C VAL A 4 20.02 -3.69 -3.86
N THR A 5 20.91 -2.71 -4.01
CA THR A 5 22.36 -2.93 -3.94
C THR A 5 22.80 -2.91 -2.48
N ILE A 6 23.58 -3.93 -2.12
CA ILE A 6 24.12 -4.13 -0.78
C ILE A 6 25.60 -3.79 -0.86
N ASP A 7 26.10 -3.05 0.12
CA ASP A 7 27.52 -2.78 0.30
C ASP A 7 28.09 -3.83 1.27
N ASP A 8 29.35 -4.23 1.13
CA ASP A 8 29.95 -5.33 1.89
C ASP A 8 29.96 -5.05 3.41
N SER A 9 29.90 -3.77 3.78
CA SER A 9 29.86 -3.30 5.17
C SER A 9 28.45 -3.25 5.77
N GLU A 10 27.39 -3.45 4.99
CA GLU A 10 26.02 -3.36 5.51
C GLU A 10 25.57 -4.66 6.18
N HIS A 11 24.96 -4.53 7.36
CA HIS A 11 24.29 -5.65 8.02
C HIS A 11 23.14 -6.17 7.16
N LEU A 12 23.11 -7.48 6.91
CA LEU A 12 22.12 -8.18 6.08
C LEU A 12 20.66 -7.81 6.44
N GLU A 13 20.35 -7.69 7.73
CA GLU A 13 19.00 -7.34 8.19
C GLU A 13 18.54 -5.97 7.68
N LYS A 14 19.45 -5.01 7.61
CA LYS A 14 19.16 -3.66 7.12
C LYS A 14 18.89 -3.68 5.62
N ALA A 15 19.69 -4.42 4.86
CA ALA A 15 19.46 -4.66 3.43
C ALA A 15 18.09 -5.32 3.18
N LEU A 16 17.74 -6.37 3.94
CA LEU A 16 16.44 -7.04 3.83
C LEU A 16 15.28 -6.10 4.14
N LYS A 17 15.42 -5.23 5.14
CA LYS A 17 14.41 -4.21 5.48
C LYS A 17 14.23 -3.19 4.34
N ARG A 18 15.32 -2.77 3.67
CA ARG A 18 15.27 -1.90 2.49
C ARG A 18 14.55 -2.61 1.34
N PHE A 19 14.87 -3.89 1.09
CA PHE A 19 14.23 -4.69 0.06
C PHE A 19 12.72 -4.86 0.30
N LYS A 20 12.32 -5.21 1.53
CA LYS A 20 10.89 -5.31 1.89
C LYS A 20 10.13 -4.00 1.63
N ARG A 21 10.72 -2.86 2.02
CA ARG A 21 10.15 -1.53 1.73
C ARG A 21 10.03 -1.26 0.22
N GLN A 22 11.04 -1.67 -0.57
CA GLN A 22 11.00 -1.51 -2.02
C GLN A 22 9.91 -2.37 -2.66
N VAL A 23 9.76 -3.63 -2.24
CA VAL A 23 8.68 -4.53 -2.69
C VAL A 23 7.29 -3.96 -2.34
N GLU A 24 7.13 -3.40 -1.14
CA GLU A 24 5.89 -2.74 -0.72
C GLU A 24 5.59 -1.47 -1.51
N LYS A 25 6.62 -0.65 -1.80
CA LYS A 25 6.53 0.59 -2.58
C LYS A 25 6.13 0.31 -4.02
N GLU A 26 6.80 -0.65 -4.66
CA GLU A 26 6.47 -1.13 -6.01
C GLU A 26 5.10 -1.81 -6.04
N GLY A 27 4.56 -2.23 -4.89
CA GLY A 27 3.24 -2.81 -4.79
C GLY A 27 3.12 -4.19 -5.44
N ILE A 28 4.24 -4.89 -5.66
CA ILE A 28 4.30 -6.19 -6.37
C ILE A 28 3.29 -7.19 -5.79
N ILE A 29 3.27 -7.33 -4.45
CA ILE A 29 2.35 -8.24 -3.76
C ILE A 29 0.88 -7.78 -3.92
N ARG A 30 0.63 -6.47 -3.91
CA ARG A 30 -0.73 -5.92 -4.08
C ARG A 30 -1.25 -6.16 -5.50
N GLU A 31 -0.37 -6.04 -6.48
CA GLU A 31 -0.71 -6.30 -7.87
C GLU A 31 -0.94 -7.79 -8.13
N TRP A 32 -0.09 -8.65 -7.59
CA TRP A 32 -0.29 -10.11 -7.64
C TRP A 32 -1.66 -10.51 -7.07
N LYS A 33 -2.01 -10.05 -5.87
CA LYS A 33 -3.34 -10.30 -5.25
C LYS A 33 -4.51 -9.74 -6.06
N LYS A 34 -4.30 -8.67 -6.82
CA LYS A 34 -5.34 -8.07 -7.66
C LYS A 34 -5.55 -8.89 -8.95
N LYS A 35 -4.51 -9.59 -9.43
CA LYS A 35 -4.50 -10.37 -10.68
C LYS A 35 -4.76 -11.86 -10.46
N GLU A 36 -4.80 -12.33 -9.21
CA GLU A 36 -5.04 -13.73 -8.85
C GLU A 36 -6.32 -14.31 -9.49
N PHE A 37 -7.37 -13.50 -9.61
CA PHE A 37 -8.61 -13.86 -10.28
C PHE A 37 -9.15 -12.69 -11.12
N TYR A 38 -9.94 -13.01 -12.14
CA TYR A 38 -10.64 -12.00 -12.92
C TYR A 38 -11.74 -11.33 -12.08
N GLU A 39 -11.72 -10.01 -12.04
CA GLU A 39 -12.75 -9.20 -11.41
C GLU A 39 -13.40 -8.32 -12.49
N LYS A 40 -14.73 -8.38 -12.63
CA LYS A 40 -15.47 -7.55 -13.59
C LYS A 40 -15.12 -6.06 -13.39
N PRO A 41 -15.07 -5.25 -14.46
CA PRO A 41 -14.72 -3.83 -14.35
C PRO A 41 -15.64 -3.07 -13.38
N SER A 42 -16.93 -3.44 -13.32
CA SER A 42 -17.90 -2.88 -12.36
C SER A 42 -17.54 -3.20 -10.91
N THR A 43 -17.10 -4.42 -10.62
CA THR A 43 -16.67 -4.82 -9.27
C THR A 43 -15.38 -4.11 -8.85
N VAL A 44 -14.42 -3.95 -9.77
CA VAL A 44 -13.20 -3.17 -9.53
C VAL A 44 -13.53 -1.71 -9.18
N LEU A 45 -14.44 -1.08 -9.94
CA LEU A 45 -14.88 0.29 -9.71
C LEU A 45 -15.60 0.44 -8.37
N ASN A 46 -16.51 -0.48 -8.04
CA ASN A 46 -17.21 -0.50 -6.76
C ASN A 46 -16.23 -0.61 -5.58
N ARG A 47 -15.24 -1.50 -5.66
CA ARG A 47 -14.19 -1.65 -4.64
C ARG A 47 -13.39 -0.36 -4.46
N LYS A 48 -12.99 0.30 -5.55
CA LYS A 48 -12.28 1.60 -5.51
C LYS A 48 -13.14 2.69 -4.85
N ASN A 49 -14.42 2.79 -5.22
CA ASN A 49 -15.36 3.77 -4.65
C ASN A 49 -15.60 3.53 -3.15
N LYS A 50 -15.76 2.27 -2.73
CA LYS A 50 -15.90 1.90 -1.31
C LYS A 50 -14.65 2.26 -0.51
N ALA A 51 -13.46 2.01 -1.05
CA ALA A 51 -12.19 2.40 -0.44
C ALA A 51 -12.05 3.93 -0.31
N LEU A 52 -12.42 4.68 -1.35
CA LEU A 52 -12.41 6.14 -1.34
C LEU A 52 -13.40 6.71 -0.30
N ARG A 53 -14.64 6.23 -0.28
CA ARG A 53 -15.65 6.63 0.72
C ARG A 53 -15.15 6.40 2.14
N ARG A 54 -14.56 5.23 2.42
CA ARG A 54 -13.92 4.92 3.71
C ARG A 54 -12.78 5.88 4.06
N LYS A 55 -11.92 6.23 3.08
CA LYS A 55 -10.82 7.20 3.27
C LYS A 55 -11.35 8.60 3.60
N LEU A 56 -12.37 9.06 2.89
CA LEU A 56 -13.02 10.35 3.13
C LEU A 56 -13.67 10.42 4.51
N MET A 57 -14.44 9.39 4.90
CA MET A 57 -15.03 9.29 6.24
C MET A 57 -13.98 9.32 7.36
N LYS A 58 -12.82 8.69 7.17
CA LYS A 58 -11.72 8.76 8.14
C LYS A 58 -11.09 10.16 8.21
N LYS A 59 -10.95 10.85 7.07
CA LYS A 59 -10.42 12.24 7.02
C LYS A 59 -11.35 13.20 7.75
N THR A 60 -12.65 13.13 7.50
CA THR A 60 -13.64 14.02 8.17
C THR A 60 -13.73 13.77 9.67
N ARG A 61 -13.59 12.51 10.12
CA ARG A 61 -13.53 12.17 11.55
C ARG A 61 -12.30 12.79 12.23
N ARG A 62 -11.12 12.68 11.63
CA ARG A 62 -9.88 13.29 12.17
C ARG A 62 -9.98 14.80 12.29
N SER A 63 -10.56 15.47 11.29
CA SER A 63 -10.74 16.94 11.34
C SER A 63 -11.79 17.39 12.35
N ARG A 64 -12.77 16.54 12.70
CA ARG A 64 -13.76 16.84 13.74
C ARG A 64 -13.13 16.71 15.14
N ASP A 65 -12.35 15.66 15.35
CA ASP A 65 -11.65 15.39 16.60
C ASP A 65 -10.63 16.50 16.92
N SER A 66 -9.85 16.94 15.93
CA SER A 66 -8.89 18.04 16.09
C SER A 66 -9.52 19.42 16.31
N LYS A 67 -10.84 19.57 16.08
CA LYS A 67 -11.56 20.84 16.28
C LYS A 67 -12.32 20.86 17.62
N SER A 68 -12.25 19.77 18.39
CA SER A 68 -12.96 19.58 19.66
C SER A 68 -12.08 19.79 20.91
N TYR A 69 -10.84 20.26 20.74
CA TYR A 69 -9.93 20.74 21.79
C TYR A 69 -9.63 22.21 21.54
#